data_AF-A0A1Y3BUU7-F1
#
_entry.id   AF-A0A1Y3BUU7-F1
#
_cell.length_a   1.000
_cell.length_b   1.000
_cell.length_c   1.000
_cell.angle_alpha   90.00
_cell.angle_beta   90.00
_cell.angle_gamma   90.00
#
_symmetry.space_group_name_H-M   'P 1'
#
loop_
_entity.id
_entity.type
_entity.pdbx_description
1 polymer ?
#
loop_
_entity_poly.entity_id
_entity_poly.type
_entity_poly.pdbx_seq_one_letter_code
_entity_poly.pdbx_strand_id
1 'polypeptide(L)'
;MLDNSPIDFHVRTQAIENLAKDLELYGKDNEKLRTHFEMAAFTENRLLDSVVNQIFPFMDSFGMNEQEAANLLSLMKFGNISYSTNPFPRVAHVLDEMRELFTLLTAIGNGRVSRIHVHTLAYQVVMTKIDSKTNKSIWKSNKAAMAKASLTAYRYTCNLSEIDLKQVNILLDDSFAMTMDDKNIERIELDQAIRCWEENIFNPELTMNRIRVKICLAIGMVCTNVVQTVGAGDNISGTFFC
;
A
#
# COMPACT_ATOMS: atom_id res chain seq x y z
N MET A 1 9.34 -8.14 26.59
CA MET A 1 8.30 -7.63 25.68
C MET A 1 7.34 -6.84 26.52
N LEU A 2 7.39 -5.51 26.42
CA LEU A 2 6.49 -4.62 27.14
C LEU A 2 5.26 -4.41 26.26
N ASP A 3 4.16 -5.06 26.65
CA ASP A 3 2.83 -4.77 26.17
C ASP A 3 2.46 -3.37 26.72
N ASN A 4 2.85 -2.32 25.99
CA ASN A 4 2.72 -0.93 26.42
C ASN A 4 1.33 -0.34 26.09
N SER A 5 0.37 -1.17 25.68
CA SER A 5 -1.00 -0.70 25.45
C SER A 5 -1.68 -0.43 26.80
N PRO A 6 -2.16 0.80 27.07
CA PRO A 6 -2.95 1.08 28.27
C PRO A 6 -4.37 0.48 28.18
N ILE A 7 -4.74 -0.13 27.05
CA ILE A 7 -6.07 -0.70 26.80
C ILE A 7 -6.05 -2.19 27.09
N ASP A 8 -7.01 -2.64 27.91
CA ASP A 8 -7.21 -4.03 28.27
C ASP A 8 -7.38 -4.95 27.04
N PHE A 9 -6.73 -6.12 27.10
CA PHE A 9 -6.72 -7.09 26.01
C PHE A 9 -8.15 -7.53 25.61
N HIS A 10 -9.02 -7.77 26.58
CA HIS A 10 -10.39 -8.23 26.31
C HIS A 10 -11.21 -7.15 25.60
N VAL A 11 -11.08 -5.89 26.04
CA VAL A 11 -11.71 -4.73 25.37
C VAL A 11 -11.26 -4.63 23.91
N ARG A 12 -9.97 -4.80 23.67
CA ARG A 12 -9.40 -4.75 22.32
C ARG A 12 -9.89 -5.89 21.43
N THR A 13 -9.87 -7.12 21.94
CA THR A 13 -10.39 -8.29 21.22
C THR A 13 -11.86 -8.09 20.86
N GLN A 14 -12.68 -7.63 21.82
CA GLN A 14 -14.10 -7.38 21.57
C GLN A 14 -14.32 -6.29 20.50
N ALA A 15 -13.50 -5.24 20.49
CA ALA A 15 -13.59 -4.18 19.48
C ALA A 15 -13.29 -4.71 18.07
N ILE A 16 -12.25 -5.55 17.92
CA ILE A 16 -11.90 -6.18 16.64
C ILE A 16 -13.02 -7.12 16.16
N GLU A 17 -13.55 -7.95 17.06
CA GLU A 17 -14.65 -8.86 16.74
C GLU A 17 -15.92 -8.13 16.31
N ASN A 18 -16.24 -7.01 16.98
CA ASN A 18 -17.40 -6.20 16.63
C ASN A 18 -17.21 -5.54 15.26
N LEU A 19 -16.02 -4.96 15.01
CA LEU A 19 -15.70 -4.38 13.71
C LEU A 19 -15.75 -5.42 12.59
N ALA A 20 -15.25 -6.64 12.82
CA ALA A 20 -15.33 -7.73 11.85
C ALA A 20 -16.79 -8.06 11.48
N LYS A 21 -17.68 -8.13 12.48
CA LYS A 21 -19.13 -8.33 12.25
C LYS A 21 -19.74 -7.19 11.46
N ASP A 22 -19.42 -5.95 11.81
CA ASP A 22 -19.93 -4.76 11.12
C ASP A 22 -19.46 -4.73 9.66
N LEU A 23 -18.21 -5.08 9.39
CA LEU A 23 -17.66 -5.18 8.03
C LEU A 23 -18.31 -6.29 7.21
N GLU A 24 -18.58 -7.44 7.83
CA GLU A 24 -19.30 -8.53 7.17
C GLU A 24 -20.72 -8.11 6.79
N LEU A 25 -21.46 -7.49 7.71
CA LEU A 25 -22.81 -6.99 7.48
C LEU A 25 -22.82 -5.88 6.41
N TYR A 26 -21.93 -4.90 6.54
CA TYR A 26 -21.79 -3.81 5.58
C TYR A 26 -21.51 -4.33 4.17
N GLY A 27 -20.62 -5.33 4.04
CA GLY A 27 -20.29 -5.95 2.75
C GLY A 27 -21.47 -6.68 2.11
N LYS A 28 -22.35 -7.30 2.91
CA LYS A 28 -23.59 -7.94 2.43
C LYS A 28 -24.60 -6.90 1.93
N ASP A 29 -24.73 -5.80 2.65
CA ASP A 29 -25.69 -4.74 2.31
C ASP A 29 -25.21 -3.83 1.18
N ASN A 30 -23.90 -3.81 0.90
CA ASN A 30 -23.27 -2.86 -0.03
C ASN A 30 -22.31 -3.52 -1.03
N GLU A 31 -22.78 -4.51 -1.80
CA GLU A 31 -21.95 -5.29 -2.75
C GLU A 31 -21.18 -4.45 -3.80
N LYS A 32 -21.61 -3.20 -4.05
CA LYS A 32 -20.98 -2.28 -5.02
C LYS A 32 -19.89 -1.40 -4.41
N LEU A 33 -19.84 -1.29 -3.09
CA LEU A 33 -18.87 -0.46 -2.38
C LEU A 33 -17.61 -1.28 -2.10
N ARG A 34 -16.46 -0.59 -2.09
CA ARG A 34 -15.17 -1.19 -1.76
C ARG A 34 -14.68 -0.63 -0.45
N THR A 35 -14.04 -1.50 0.31
CA THR A 35 -13.46 -1.20 1.62
C THR A 35 -11.96 -1.03 1.51
N HIS A 36 -11.42 -0.11 2.31
CA HIS A 36 -10.00 0.20 2.32
C HIS A 36 -9.47 0.16 3.75
N PHE A 37 -8.33 -0.48 3.92
CA PHE A 37 -7.56 -0.47 5.15
C PHE A 37 -6.30 0.36 4.95
N GLU A 38 -6.20 1.48 5.66
CA GLU A 38 -4.95 2.25 5.77
C GLU A 38 -4.19 1.73 6.98
N MET A 39 -2.96 1.27 6.75
CA MET A 39 -2.05 0.92 7.81
C MET A 39 -1.48 2.17 8.45
N ALA A 40 -1.12 2.03 9.72
CA ALA A 40 -0.38 3.01 10.48
C ALA A 40 0.70 2.27 11.28
N ALA A 41 1.48 3.02 12.06
CA ALA A 41 2.53 2.43 12.89
C ALA A 41 1.98 1.36 13.85
N PHE A 42 2.35 0.10 13.62
CA PHE A 42 2.09 -1.02 14.52
C PHE A 42 3.34 -1.38 15.30
N THR A 43 3.22 -1.45 16.62
CA THR A 43 4.32 -1.82 17.53
C THR A 43 4.09 -3.14 18.24
N GLU A 44 2.88 -3.72 18.12
CA GLU A 44 2.48 -4.94 18.82
C GLU A 44 2.06 -6.04 17.85
N ASN A 45 2.82 -7.13 17.84
CA ASN A 45 2.58 -8.28 16.95
C ASN A 45 1.18 -8.89 17.15
N ARG A 46 0.72 -9.02 18.40
CA ARG A 46 -0.58 -9.66 18.71
C ARG A 46 -1.77 -8.87 18.19
N LEU A 47 -1.69 -7.55 18.27
CA LEU A 47 -2.72 -6.69 17.71
C LEU A 47 -2.75 -6.80 16.18
N LEU A 48 -1.59 -6.67 15.53
CA LEU A 48 -1.54 -6.77 14.07
C LEU A 48 -1.96 -8.16 13.58
N ASP A 49 -1.57 -9.24 14.27
CA ASP A 49 -2.02 -10.60 13.97
C ASP A 49 -3.55 -10.75 14.09
N SER A 50 -4.15 -10.17 15.14
CA SER A 50 -5.61 -10.17 15.29
C SER A 50 -6.30 -9.42 14.15
N VAL A 51 -5.74 -8.28 13.73
CA VAL A 51 -6.25 -7.50 12.60
C VAL A 51 -6.11 -8.25 11.27
N VAL A 52 -4.96 -8.89 11.04
CA VAL A 52 -4.72 -9.72 9.84
C VAL A 52 -5.74 -10.85 9.75
N ASN A 53 -6.02 -11.53 10.86
CA ASN A 53 -6.89 -12.70 10.85
C ASN A 53 -8.38 -12.35 10.84
N GLN A 54 -8.78 -11.22 11.43
CA GLN A 54 -10.21 -10.89 11.62
C GLN A 54 -10.72 -9.74 10.75
N ILE A 55 -9.86 -8.81 10.31
CA ILE A 55 -10.29 -7.63 9.55
C ILE A 55 -9.92 -7.74 8.07
N PHE A 56 -8.69 -8.17 7.77
CA PHE A 56 -8.20 -8.21 6.38
C PHE A 56 -9.05 -9.08 5.44
N PRO A 57 -9.68 -10.19 5.87
CA PRO A 57 -10.57 -10.96 5.00
C PRO A 57 -11.71 -10.15 4.36
N PHE A 58 -12.09 -9.03 4.98
CA PHE A 58 -13.20 -8.19 4.53
C PHE A 58 -12.77 -7.02 3.64
N MET A 59 -11.47 -6.77 3.48
CA MET A 59 -10.91 -5.59 2.79
C MET A 59 -10.71 -5.79 1.28
N ASP A 60 -10.96 -4.74 0.49
CA ASP A 60 -10.71 -4.75 -0.97
C ASP A 60 -9.38 -4.09 -1.37
N SER A 61 -8.92 -3.13 -0.57
CA SER A 61 -7.72 -2.34 -0.82
C SER A 61 -6.90 -2.11 0.44
N PHE A 62 -5.58 -2.12 0.31
CA PHE A 62 -4.64 -1.77 1.38
C PHE A 62 -3.80 -0.56 1.01
N GLY A 63 -3.46 0.26 2.00
CA GLY A 63 -2.58 1.43 1.90
C GLY A 63 -1.62 1.43 3.07
N MET A 64 -0.36 1.78 2.82
CA MET A 64 0.71 1.68 3.82
C MET A 64 1.96 2.43 3.35
N ASN A 65 2.83 2.80 4.28
CA ASN A 65 4.19 3.24 3.95
C ASN A 65 5.18 2.07 3.80
N GLU A 66 6.45 2.39 3.54
CA GLU A 66 7.51 1.39 3.39
C GLU A 66 7.82 0.60 4.67
N GLN A 67 7.66 1.21 5.86
CA GLN A 67 7.89 0.54 7.13
C GLN A 67 6.77 -0.45 7.44
N GLU A 68 5.53 -0.03 7.23
CA GLU A 68 4.33 -0.86 7.42
C GLU A 68 4.30 -2.03 6.44
N ALA A 69 4.67 -1.82 5.18
CA ALA A 69 4.77 -2.89 4.18
C ALA A 69 5.75 -3.99 4.60
N ALA A 70 6.96 -3.61 4.98
CA ALA A 70 7.99 -4.57 5.42
C ALA A 70 7.60 -5.27 6.73
N ASN A 71 7.03 -4.53 7.69
CA ASN A 71 6.59 -5.10 8.96
C ASN A 71 5.43 -6.06 8.79
N LEU A 72 4.46 -5.74 7.94
CA LEU A 72 3.36 -6.64 7.62
C LEU A 72 3.87 -7.89 6.92
N LEU A 73 4.73 -7.75 5.91
CA LEU A 73 5.32 -8.89 5.21
C LEU A 73 6.10 -9.80 6.18
N SER A 74 6.90 -9.22 7.07
CA SER A 74 7.63 -9.95 8.12
C SER A 74 6.68 -10.69 9.06
N LEU A 75 5.62 -10.04 9.53
CA LEU A 75 4.64 -10.68 10.40
C LEU A 75 3.99 -11.87 9.69
N MET A 76 3.54 -11.69 8.45
CA MET A 76 2.84 -12.73 7.70
C MET A 76 3.74 -13.91 7.33
N LYS A 77 5.05 -13.70 7.17
CA LYS A 77 6.02 -14.77 6.84
C LYS A 77 6.64 -15.43 8.07
N PHE A 78 6.92 -14.66 9.11
CA PHE A 78 7.80 -15.08 10.22
C PHE A 78 7.18 -14.87 11.60
N GLY A 79 5.98 -14.28 11.71
CA GLY A 79 5.28 -14.06 12.97
C GLY A 79 5.89 -12.97 13.87
N ASN A 80 6.76 -12.11 13.33
CA ASN A 80 7.37 -11.02 14.09
C ASN A 80 7.42 -9.68 13.32
N ILE A 81 7.35 -8.59 14.08
CA ILE A 81 7.65 -7.23 13.63
C ILE A 81 9.05 -6.90 14.17
N SER A 82 10.01 -6.55 13.30
CA SER A 82 11.33 -6.10 13.76
C SER A 82 12.08 -5.21 12.77
N TYR A 83 11.46 -4.88 11.64
CA TYR A 83 12.17 -4.23 10.55
C TYR A 83 12.07 -2.71 10.66
N SER A 84 13.22 -2.08 10.93
CA SER A 84 13.46 -0.71 10.51
C SER A 84 13.83 -0.76 9.03
N THR A 85 13.05 -0.12 8.17
CA THR A 85 13.37 0.01 6.75
C THR A 85 14.12 1.31 6.48
N ASN A 86 14.70 1.40 5.29
CA ASN A 86 15.29 2.65 4.81
C ASN A 86 14.14 3.61 4.43
N PRO A 87 14.13 4.87 4.93
CA PRO A 87 13.13 5.87 4.53
C PRO A 87 13.20 6.25 3.03
N PHE A 88 14.28 5.89 2.35
CA PHE A 88 14.46 6.01 0.90
C PHE A 88 14.67 4.63 0.26
N PRO A 89 13.66 3.75 0.28
CA PRO A 89 13.84 2.38 -0.21
C PRO A 89 13.97 2.38 -1.73
N ARG A 90 14.84 1.50 -2.25
CA ARG A 90 14.93 1.27 -3.70
C ARG A 90 13.59 0.74 -4.22
N VAL A 91 13.13 1.23 -5.36
CA VAL A 91 11.86 0.80 -5.98
C VAL A 91 11.80 -0.72 -6.16
N ALA A 92 12.90 -1.32 -6.61
CA ALA A 92 13.04 -2.77 -6.76
C ALA A 92 12.64 -3.55 -5.50
N HIS A 93 13.09 -3.09 -4.33
CA HIS A 93 12.81 -3.72 -3.05
C HIS A 93 11.32 -3.63 -2.72
N VAL A 94 10.73 -2.43 -2.83
CA VAL A 94 9.31 -2.22 -2.56
C VAL A 94 8.44 -3.02 -3.52
N LEU A 95 8.82 -3.12 -4.79
CA LEU A 95 8.09 -3.93 -5.78
C LEU A 95 8.11 -5.42 -5.43
N ASP A 96 9.25 -5.96 -5.01
CA ASP A 96 9.35 -7.37 -4.59
C ASP A 96 8.50 -7.63 -3.33
N GLU A 97 8.59 -6.75 -2.33
CA GLU A 97 7.75 -6.81 -1.12
C GLU A 97 6.26 -6.75 -1.47
N MET A 98 5.87 -5.82 -2.35
CA MET A 98 4.48 -5.67 -2.80
C MET A 98 3.96 -6.91 -3.51
N ARG A 99 4.77 -7.59 -4.34
CA ARG A 99 4.35 -8.81 -5.05
C ARG A 99 4.06 -9.95 -4.08
N GLU A 100 4.94 -10.15 -3.11
CA GLU A 100 4.75 -11.17 -2.05
C GLU A 100 3.53 -10.83 -1.19
N LEU A 101 3.49 -9.59 -0.70
CA LEU A 101 2.43 -9.13 0.20
C LEU A 101 1.06 -9.15 -0.49
N PHE A 102 0.97 -8.73 -1.74
CA PHE A 102 -0.27 -8.78 -2.51
C PHE A 102 -0.78 -10.21 -2.67
N THR A 103 0.12 -11.18 -2.85
CA THR A 103 -0.24 -12.59 -2.93
C THR A 103 -0.80 -13.11 -1.60
N LEU A 104 -0.11 -12.81 -0.49
CA LEU A 104 -0.54 -13.19 0.86
C LEU A 104 -1.90 -12.57 1.23
N LEU A 105 -2.07 -11.27 0.99
CA LEU A 105 -3.33 -10.57 1.25
C LEU A 105 -4.47 -11.11 0.39
N THR A 106 -4.20 -11.42 -0.88
CA THR A 106 -5.19 -12.05 -1.76
C THR A 106 -5.60 -13.42 -1.24
N ALA A 107 -4.69 -14.21 -0.69
CA ALA A 107 -4.99 -15.51 -0.12
C ALA A 107 -5.89 -15.39 1.14
N ILE A 108 -5.54 -14.50 2.07
CA ILE A 108 -6.33 -14.25 3.30
C ILE A 108 -7.71 -13.67 2.97
N GLY A 109 -7.78 -12.75 2.00
CA GLY A 109 -9.03 -12.18 1.51
C GLY A 109 -9.84 -13.10 0.60
N ASN A 110 -9.44 -14.36 0.42
CA ASN A 110 -10.08 -15.32 -0.47
C ASN A 110 -10.36 -14.74 -1.88
N GLY A 111 -9.37 -14.01 -2.43
CA GLY A 111 -9.44 -13.40 -3.74
C GLY A 111 -10.09 -12.01 -3.81
N ARG A 112 -10.63 -11.49 -2.69
CA ARG A 112 -11.29 -10.17 -2.59
C ARG A 112 -10.32 -9.02 -2.84
N VAL A 113 -9.14 -9.09 -2.22
CA VAL A 113 -8.12 -8.04 -2.32
C VAL A 113 -7.77 -7.79 -3.78
N SER A 114 -7.89 -6.53 -4.20
CA SER A 114 -7.72 -6.13 -5.59
C SER A 114 -6.86 -4.89 -5.77
N ARG A 115 -6.41 -4.26 -4.67
CA ARG A 115 -5.50 -3.11 -4.68
C ARG A 115 -4.58 -3.11 -3.47
N ILE A 116 -3.32 -2.78 -3.71
CA ILE A 116 -2.36 -2.38 -2.67
C ILE A 116 -1.66 -1.10 -3.12
N HIS A 117 -1.47 -0.18 -2.19
CA HIS A 117 -0.85 1.12 -2.40
C HIS A 117 0.25 1.31 -1.36
N VAL A 118 1.49 1.36 -1.83
CA VAL A 118 2.63 1.73 -0.98
C VAL A 118 3.03 3.15 -1.31
N HIS A 119 3.06 4.00 -0.30
CA HIS A 119 3.55 5.37 -0.42
C HIS A 119 4.87 5.51 0.34
N THR A 120 5.81 6.25 -0.23
CA THR A 120 7.10 6.57 0.39
C THR A 120 7.29 8.08 0.28
N LEU A 121 8.38 8.59 0.86
CA LEU A 121 8.73 10.00 0.69
C LEU A 121 9.01 10.35 -0.79
N ALA A 122 9.71 9.49 -1.53
CA ALA A 122 10.21 9.80 -2.87
C ALA A 122 9.24 9.41 -4.00
N TYR A 123 8.40 8.42 -3.79
CA TYR A 123 7.48 7.88 -4.80
C TYR A 123 6.33 7.10 -4.16
N GLN A 124 5.31 6.80 -4.96
CA GLN A 124 4.23 5.90 -4.58
C GLN A 124 4.01 4.85 -5.66
N VAL A 125 3.63 3.65 -5.25
CA VAL A 125 3.33 2.53 -6.14
C VAL A 125 1.96 1.98 -5.82
N VAL A 126 1.17 1.77 -6.86
CA VAL A 126 -0.14 1.13 -6.77
C VAL A 126 -0.18 -0.09 -7.66
N MET A 127 -0.53 -1.22 -7.07
CA MET A 127 -0.76 -2.48 -7.76
C MET A 127 -2.24 -2.81 -7.69
N THR A 128 -2.84 -3.10 -8.85
CA THR A 128 -4.28 -3.37 -8.97
C THR A 128 -4.53 -4.62 -9.80
N LYS A 129 -5.47 -5.46 -9.36
CA LYS A 129 -5.86 -6.67 -10.08
C LYS A 129 -6.53 -6.31 -11.41
N ILE A 130 -6.19 -7.06 -12.46
CA ILE A 130 -6.82 -6.99 -13.77
C ILE A 130 -7.94 -8.03 -13.80
N ASP A 131 -9.13 -7.60 -14.20
CA ASP A 131 -10.28 -8.46 -14.41
C ASP A 131 -10.05 -9.36 -15.63
N SER A 132 -10.16 -10.67 -15.45
CA SER A 132 -9.90 -11.68 -16.49
C SER A 132 -10.92 -11.67 -17.63
N LYS A 133 -12.14 -11.19 -17.40
CA LYS A 133 -13.22 -11.12 -18.41
C LYS A 133 -13.08 -9.88 -19.26
N THR A 134 -12.79 -8.73 -18.64
CA THR A 134 -12.73 -7.44 -19.34
C THR A 134 -11.34 -7.05 -19.80
N ASN A 135 -10.30 -7.75 -19.32
CA ASN A 135 -8.89 -7.44 -19.54
C ASN A 135 -8.54 -5.98 -19.16
N LYS A 136 -9.18 -5.45 -18.12
CA LYS A 136 -8.99 -4.08 -17.61
C LYS A 136 -8.73 -4.12 -16.11
N SER A 137 -7.99 -3.14 -15.60
CA SER A 137 -7.86 -2.97 -14.14
C SER A 137 -9.23 -2.79 -13.50
N ILE A 138 -9.46 -3.47 -12.39
CA ILE A 138 -10.67 -3.36 -11.56
C ILE A 138 -10.83 -1.93 -11.03
N TRP A 139 -9.71 -1.23 -10.86
CA TRP A 139 -9.62 0.15 -10.41
C TRP A 139 -9.37 1.06 -11.62
N LYS A 140 -10.26 2.02 -11.81
CA LYS A 140 -10.20 2.98 -12.93
C LYS A 140 -9.37 4.19 -12.54
N SER A 141 -8.87 4.91 -13.54
CA SER A 141 -8.23 6.22 -13.34
C SER A 141 -7.00 6.26 -12.43
N ASN A 142 -6.32 5.13 -12.23
CA ASN A 142 -5.12 5.04 -11.36
C ASN A 142 -4.10 6.17 -11.61
N LYS A 143 -3.80 6.49 -12.87
CA LYS A 143 -2.85 7.58 -13.19
C LYS A 143 -3.30 8.93 -12.63
N ALA A 144 -4.56 9.31 -12.86
CA ALA A 144 -5.09 10.59 -12.37
C ALA A 144 -5.15 10.63 -10.84
N ALA A 145 -5.58 9.52 -10.22
CA ALA A 145 -5.63 9.38 -8.77
C ALA A 145 -4.24 9.52 -8.13
N MET A 146 -3.22 8.88 -8.69
CA MET A 146 -1.83 9.00 -8.21
C MET A 146 -1.29 10.42 -8.39
N ALA A 147 -1.54 11.06 -9.55
CA ALA A 147 -1.13 12.44 -9.78
C ALA A 147 -1.71 13.37 -8.71
N LYS A 148 -3.00 13.24 -8.45
CA LYS A 148 -3.73 14.02 -7.44
C LYS A 148 -3.19 13.75 -6.03
N ALA A 149 -2.90 12.50 -5.70
CA ALA A 149 -2.32 12.13 -4.42
C ALA A 149 -0.93 12.75 -4.21
N SER A 150 -0.03 12.69 -5.21
CA SER A 150 1.30 13.34 -5.12
C SER A 150 1.20 14.86 -4.96
N LEU A 151 0.29 15.51 -5.70
CA LEU A 151 0.05 16.96 -5.59
C LEU A 151 -0.52 17.35 -4.23
N THR A 152 -1.42 16.53 -3.69
CA THR A 152 -2.06 16.78 -2.40
C THR A 152 -1.08 16.61 -1.25
N ALA A 153 -0.22 15.58 -1.30
CA ALA A 153 0.85 15.39 -0.34
C ALA A 153 1.79 16.60 -0.26
N TYR A 154 2.21 17.11 -1.43
CA TYR A 154 3.06 18.29 -1.49
C TYR A 154 2.36 19.52 -0.89
N ARG A 155 1.13 19.81 -1.33
CA ARG A 155 0.35 20.97 -0.85
C ARG A 155 0.12 20.91 0.65
N TYR A 156 -0.19 19.72 1.16
CA TYR A 156 -0.37 19.48 2.59
C TYR A 156 0.92 19.73 3.37
N THR A 157 2.04 19.14 2.93
CA THR A 157 3.31 19.21 3.66
C THR A 157 3.96 20.58 3.63
N CYS A 158 3.84 21.31 2.52
CA CYS A 158 4.26 22.71 2.40
C CYS A 158 3.25 23.72 2.99
N ASN A 159 2.02 23.28 3.30
CA ASN A 159 0.91 24.17 3.65
C ASN A 159 0.66 25.26 2.58
N LEU A 160 0.62 24.85 1.31
CA LEU A 160 0.40 25.74 0.16
C LEU A 160 -0.82 25.29 -0.64
N SER A 161 -1.58 26.24 -1.19
CA SER A 161 -2.70 25.93 -2.09
C SER A 161 -2.24 25.52 -3.49
N GLU A 162 -1.04 25.95 -3.90
CA GLU A 162 -0.46 25.71 -5.21
C GLU A 162 0.96 25.16 -5.13
N ILE A 163 1.44 24.61 -6.25
CA ILE A 163 2.80 24.05 -6.33
C ILE A 163 3.81 25.18 -6.51
N ASP A 164 4.74 25.32 -5.57
CA ASP A 164 5.90 26.20 -5.71
C ASP A 164 7.13 25.38 -6.16
N LEU A 165 7.49 25.51 -7.44
CA LEU A 165 8.62 24.79 -8.02
C LEU A 165 9.96 25.07 -7.32
N LYS A 166 10.09 26.17 -6.57
CA LYS A 166 11.30 26.45 -5.77
C LYS A 166 11.39 25.61 -4.50
N GLN A 167 10.25 25.07 -4.06
CA GLN A 167 10.12 24.27 -2.83
C GLN A 167 9.84 22.79 -3.13
N VAL A 168 9.85 22.39 -4.40
CA VAL A 168 9.73 20.99 -4.83
C VAL A 168 11.12 20.40 -4.98
N ASN A 169 11.33 19.22 -4.40
CA ASN A 169 12.46 18.36 -4.69
C ASN A 169 11.99 16.99 -5.17
N ILE A 170 12.64 16.45 -6.20
CA ILE A 170 12.41 15.10 -6.71
C ILE A 170 13.58 14.25 -6.27
N LEU A 171 13.28 13.17 -5.54
CA LEU A 171 14.29 12.30 -4.94
C LEU A 171 14.52 10.99 -5.70
N LEU A 172 13.64 10.66 -6.64
CA LEU A 172 13.74 9.43 -7.42
C LEU A 172 14.59 9.68 -8.68
N ASP A 173 15.50 8.75 -8.97
CA ASP A 173 16.32 8.77 -10.18
C ASP A 173 15.47 8.59 -11.45
N ASP A 174 16.01 8.97 -12.61
CA ASP A 174 15.34 8.87 -13.91
C ASP A 174 15.04 7.42 -14.34
N SER A 175 15.62 6.41 -13.67
CA SER A 175 15.24 5.02 -13.89
C SER A 175 15.42 4.13 -12.67
N PHE A 176 14.68 3.04 -12.64
CA PHE A 176 14.70 2.08 -11.53
C PHE A 176 14.69 0.64 -12.00
N ALA A 177 15.26 -0.25 -11.19
CA ALA A 177 15.20 -1.69 -11.42
C ALA A 177 13.86 -2.27 -10.96
N MET A 178 13.38 -3.29 -11.68
CA MET A 178 12.08 -3.91 -11.44
C MET A 178 12.04 -4.91 -10.29
N THR A 179 13.20 -5.46 -9.94
CA THR A 179 13.39 -6.47 -8.90
C THR A 179 14.83 -6.37 -8.36
N MET A 180 15.03 -6.88 -7.15
CA MET A 180 16.32 -7.06 -6.52
C MET A 180 17.06 -8.30 -7.00
N ASP A 181 16.42 -9.19 -7.77
CA ASP A 181 17.08 -10.36 -8.35
C ASP A 181 18.08 -9.96 -9.45
N ASP A 182 19.37 -10.20 -9.18
CA ASP A 182 20.49 -9.87 -10.06
C ASP A 182 20.48 -10.64 -11.40
N LYS A 183 19.65 -11.69 -11.53
CA LYS A 183 19.64 -12.53 -12.73
C LYS A 183 18.92 -11.91 -13.93
N ASN A 184 18.00 -10.96 -13.71
CA ASN A 184 17.22 -10.28 -14.76
C ASN A 184 16.95 -8.82 -14.39
N ILE A 185 17.98 -7.97 -14.41
CA ILE A 185 17.84 -6.55 -14.10
C ILE A 185 17.20 -5.82 -15.30
N GLU A 186 15.88 -5.93 -15.42
CA GLU A 186 15.09 -5.02 -16.24
C GLU A 186 14.99 -3.67 -15.53
N ARG A 187 15.30 -2.59 -16.25
CA ARG A 187 15.15 -1.21 -15.76
C ARG A 187 14.05 -0.50 -16.53
N ILE A 188 13.26 0.29 -15.81
CA ILE A 188 12.25 1.17 -16.40
C ILE A 188 12.75 2.61 -16.29
N GLU A 189 12.80 3.28 -17.44
CA GLU A 189 13.03 4.73 -17.55
C GLU A 189 11.74 5.51 -17.23
N LEU A 190 11.89 6.60 -16.49
CA LEU A 190 10.83 7.54 -16.08
C LEU A 190 10.77 8.74 -17.04
N ASP A 191 10.25 8.51 -18.24
CA ASP A 191 9.96 9.58 -19.21
C ASP A 191 8.71 10.43 -18.86
N GLN A 192 7.96 10.00 -17.84
CA GLN A 192 6.70 10.59 -17.40
C GLN A 192 6.62 10.49 -15.88
N ALA A 193 5.92 11.45 -15.24
CA ALA A 193 5.70 11.45 -13.80
C ALA A 193 5.00 10.18 -13.27
N ILE A 194 4.28 9.45 -14.14
CA ILE A 194 3.58 8.21 -13.80
C ILE A 194 3.79 7.16 -14.88
N ARG A 195 4.46 6.07 -14.51
CA ARG A 195 4.69 4.90 -15.37
C ARG A 195 3.85 3.73 -14.91
N CYS A 196 3.22 3.03 -15.85
CA CYS A 196 2.44 1.84 -15.55
C CYS A 196 2.80 0.70 -16.49
N TRP A 197 2.74 -0.52 -15.99
CA TRP A 197 2.97 -1.75 -16.73
C TRP A 197 2.08 -2.87 -16.18
N GLU A 198 2.05 -4.01 -16.87
CA GLU A 198 1.27 -5.17 -16.45
C GLU A 198 2.20 -6.34 -16.13
N GLU A 199 1.87 -7.10 -15.10
CA GLU A 199 2.60 -8.29 -14.68
C GLU A 199 1.64 -9.44 -14.37
N ASN A 200 2.16 -10.66 -14.49
CA ASN A 200 1.48 -11.86 -14.00
C ASN A 200 2.24 -12.35 -12.77
N ILE A 201 1.68 -12.09 -11.59
CA ILE A 201 2.26 -12.57 -10.33
C ILE A 201 1.92 -14.05 -10.19
N PHE A 202 2.94 -14.85 -9.92
CA PHE A 202 2.81 -16.28 -9.69
C PHE A 202 3.70 -16.68 -8.52
N ASN A 203 3.08 -17.13 -7.43
CA ASN A 203 3.78 -17.73 -6.30
C ASN A 203 3.13 -19.09 -6.00
N PRO A 204 3.73 -20.20 -6.48
CA PRO A 204 3.16 -21.54 -6.33
C PRO A 204 3.12 -22.02 -4.87
N GLU A 205 3.91 -21.42 -3.98
CA GLU A 205 3.92 -21.77 -2.55
C GLU A 205 2.65 -21.27 -1.83
N LEU A 206 2.02 -20.21 -2.36
CA LEU A 206 0.85 -19.57 -1.75
C LEU A 206 -0.44 -19.79 -2.56
N THR A 207 -0.35 -19.77 -3.88
CA THR A 207 -1.52 -19.91 -4.78
C THR A 207 -1.11 -20.53 -6.12
N MET A 208 -1.87 -21.53 -6.54
CA MET A 208 -1.72 -22.12 -7.88
C MET A 208 -2.23 -21.19 -9.00
N ASN A 209 -2.99 -20.15 -8.65
CA ASN A 209 -3.55 -19.22 -9.62
C ASN A 209 -2.60 -18.04 -9.88
N ARG A 210 -2.36 -17.76 -11.17
CA ARG A 210 -1.68 -16.54 -11.60
C ARG A 210 -2.60 -15.34 -11.42
N ILE A 211 -2.08 -14.27 -10.83
CA ILE A 211 -2.81 -13.02 -10.62
C ILE A 211 -2.27 -11.99 -11.60
N ARG A 212 -3.14 -11.56 -12.52
CA ARG A 212 -2.81 -10.47 -13.46
C ARG A 212 -2.96 -9.15 -12.75
N VAL A 213 -1.93 -8.31 -12.78
CA VAL A 213 -1.95 -7.00 -12.13
C VAL A 213 -1.47 -5.91 -13.09
N LYS A 214 -1.98 -4.71 -12.86
CA LYS A 214 -1.45 -3.47 -13.39
C LYS A 214 -0.76 -2.73 -12.25
N ILE A 215 0.52 -2.47 -12.43
CA ILE A 215 1.33 -1.69 -11.49
C ILE A 215 1.52 -0.31 -12.09
N CYS A 216 1.40 0.72 -11.26
CA CYS A 216 1.71 2.09 -11.60
C CYS A 216 2.61 2.67 -10.52
N LEU A 217 3.68 3.34 -10.91
CA LEU A 217 4.55 4.13 -10.06
C LEU A 217 4.38 5.61 -10.41
N ALA A 218 4.26 6.46 -9.39
CA ALA A 218 4.28 7.91 -9.54
C ALA A 218 5.39 8.53 -8.71
N ILE A 219 6.04 9.53 -9.28
CA ILE A 219 7.07 10.33 -8.60
C ILE A 219 6.41 11.15 -7.48
N GLY A 220 7.06 11.19 -6.32
CA GLY A 220 6.69 12.05 -5.20
C GLY A 220 7.32 13.44 -5.34
N MET A 221 6.53 14.48 -5.04
CA MET A 221 7.04 15.85 -4.92
C MET A 221 7.31 16.14 -3.46
N VAL A 222 8.57 16.22 -3.08
CA VAL A 222 8.98 16.43 -1.70
C VAL A 222 9.06 17.92 -1.41
N CYS A 223 8.35 18.37 -0.38
CA CYS A 223 8.46 19.73 0.10
C CYS A 223 9.84 19.95 0.76
N THR A 224 10.59 20.97 0.34
CA THR A 224 11.87 21.31 0.98
C THR A 224 11.71 22.15 2.23
N ASN A 225 10.59 22.88 2.37
CA ASN A 225 10.28 23.71 3.53
C ASN A 225 9.01 23.19 4.21
N VAL A 226 9.19 22.11 4.96
CA VAL A 226 8.10 21.33 5.53
C VAL A 226 7.47 22.07 6.72
N VAL A 227 6.15 22.24 6.68
CA VAL A 227 5.36 22.82 7.79
C VAL A 227 4.72 21.73 8.65
N GLN A 228 4.30 20.63 8.03
CA GLN A 228 3.64 19.51 8.71
C GLN A 228 3.79 18.20 7.92
N THR A 229 3.80 17.06 8.63
CA THR A 229 3.92 15.72 8.01
C THR A 229 2.98 14.67 8.61
N VAL A 230 2.48 14.89 9.82
CA VAL A 230 1.53 13.98 10.47
C VAL A 230 0.25 13.91 9.62
N GLY A 231 -0.19 12.70 9.26
CA GLY A 231 -1.36 12.50 8.40
C GLY A 231 -1.10 12.72 6.90
N ALA A 232 0.15 12.90 6.47
CA ALA A 232 0.46 13.00 5.03
C ALA A 232 0.11 11.70 4.27
N GLY A 233 0.36 10.54 4.89
CA GLY A 233 -0.04 9.22 4.36
C GLY A 233 -1.55 9.11 4.15
N ASP A 234 -2.33 9.49 5.17
CA ASP A 234 -3.80 9.50 5.10
C ASP A 234 -4.32 10.37 3.94
N ASN A 235 -3.69 11.53 3.72
CA ASN A 235 -4.03 12.41 2.60
C ASN A 235 -3.69 11.77 1.24
N ILE A 236 -2.55 11.08 1.13
CA ILE A 236 -2.15 10.35 -0.08
C ILE A 236 -3.16 9.24 -0.40
N SER A 237 -3.42 8.36 0.57
CA SER A 237 -4.30 7.22 0.41
C SER A 237 -5.76 7.65 0.22
N GLY A 238 -6.26 8.58 1.03
CA GLY A 238 -7.63 9.08 0.94
C GLY A 238 -7.93 9.79 -0.39
N THR A 239 -6.98 10.60 -0.89
CA THR A 239 -7.16 11.33 -2.16
C THR A 239 -7.17 10.41 -3.38
N PHE A 240 -6.56 9.23 -3.29
CA PHE A 240 -6.55 8.26 -4.38
C PHE A 240 -7.97 7.74 -4.71
N PHE A 241 -8.87 7.68 -3.72
CA PHE A 241 -10.21 7.10 -3.91
C PHE A 241 -11.21 8.03 -4.60
N CYS A 242 -10.85 9.30 -4.86
CA CYS A 242 -11.71 10.31 -5.48
C CYS A 242 -11.62 10.36 -7.00
#